data_AF-A0A292SKT5-F1
#
_entry.id   AF-A0A292SKT5-F1
#
_cell.length_a   1.000
_cell.length_b   1.000
_cell.length_c   1.000
_cell.angle_alpha   90.00
_cell.angle_beta   90.00
_cell.angle_gamma   90.00
#
_symmetry.space_group_name_H-M   'P 1'
#
loop_
_entity.id
_entity.type
_entity.pdbx_description
1 polymer ?
#
loop_
_entity_poly.entity_id
_entity_poly.type
_entity_poly.pdbx_seq_one_letter_code
_entity_poly.pdbx_strand_id
1 'polypeptide(L)'
;EGCLVNRTDKNRVFPNKMSGIKVGMEIFRNNDIQFEKQLINSKIKRRIGVEINFRDNVITAIDDNKNSAKVEVGFSEIPKNLEKMKENFIKQMEKTGDSDFFARNVRICSDLPFIPVSEINELRRSLLEKLMEERLKNYKREFQKPLQYAEFPQKELDYRANIHNSQAKEFYEQCGSKVCEMSAESGSHPVELMRTKHCLKFAFDMCKSPKKLYLIDEKGKKYPLIFDCKNCEMVLRT
;
A
#
# COMPACT_ATOMS: atom_id res chain seq x y z
N GLU A 1 8.80 -27.16 -7.52
CA GLU A 1 8.33 -26.61 -8.82
C GLU A 1 6.82 -26.41 -8.75
N GLY A 2 6.29 -25.35 -9.38
CA GLY A 2 4.85 -25.05 -9.38
C GLY A 2 4.18 -25.49 -10.69
N CYS A 3 2.86 -25.69 -10.66
CA CYS A 3 2.05 -25.95 -11.86
C CYS A 3 0.94 -24.90 -12.01
N LEU A 4 0.66 -24.48 -13.24
CA LEU A 4 -0.48 -23.61 -13.52
C LEU A 4 -1.78 -24.41 -13.41
N VAL A 5 -2.79 -23.81 -12.78
CA VAL A 5 -4.11 -24.41 -12.60
C VAL A 5 -5.09 -23.75 -13.56
N ASN A 6 -5.73 -24.54 -14.42
CA ASN A 6 -6.71 -24.05 -15.39
C ASN A 6 -8.11 -23.94 -14.79
N ARG A 7 -8.46 -24.86 -13.89
CA ARG A 7 -9.78 -24.93 -13.26
C ARG A 7 -9.69 -25.47 -11.84
N THR A 8 -10.51 -24.94 -10.95
CA THR A 8 -10.82 -25.54 -9.65
C THR A 8 -12.32 -25.82 -9.58
N ASP A 9 -12.68 -26.97 -9.03
CA ASP A 9 -14.08 -27.34 -8.80
C ASP A 9 -14.19 -28.00 -7.42
N LYS A 10 -14.83 -27.31 -6.48
CA LYS A 10 -14.95 -27.71 -5.08
C LYS A 10 -13.59 -28.10 -4.49
N ASN A 11 -13.36 -29.39 -4.25
CA ASN A 11 -12.12 -29.94 -3.67
C ASN A 11 -11.18 -30.54 -4.72
N ARG A 12 -11.37 -30.22 -6.01
CA ARG A 12 -10.54 -30.74 -7.11
C ARG A 12 -9.84 -29.59 -7.84
N VAL A 13 -8.56 -29.78 -8.10
CA VAL A 13 -7.70 -28.85 -8.83
C VAL A 13 -7.30 -29.52 -10.14
N PHE A 14 -7.48 -28.82 -11.27
CA PHE A 14 -7.14 -29.30 -12.60
C PHE A 14 -5.94 -28.50 -13.12
N PRO A 15 -4.71 -28.99 -12.89
CA PRO A 15 -3.51 -28.35 -13.40
C PRO A 15 -3.39 -28.55 -14.91
N ASN A 16 -2.69 -27.63 -15.57
CA ASN A 16 -2.41 -27.69 -17.00
C ASN A 16 -1.49 -28.88 -17.34
N LYS A 17 -0.62 -29.27 -16.40
CA LYS A 17 0.26 -30.44 -16.53
C LYS A 17 0.28 -31.20 -15.21
N MET A 18 0.23 -32.53 -15.30
CA MET A 18 0.28 -33.43 -14.13
C MET A 18 1.71 -33.87 -13.76
N SER A 19 2.72 -33.36 -14.47
CA SER A 19 4.13 -33.73 -14.28
C SER A 19 4.58 -33.41 -12.85
N GLY A 20 5.06 -34.43 -12.13
CA GLY A 20 5.61 -34.29 -10.77
C GLY A 20 4.58 -34.32 -9.64
N ILE A 21 3.27 -34.38 -9.93
CA ILE A 21 2.21 -34.43 -8.91
C ILE A 21 1.95 -35.89 -8.53
N LYS A 22 2.06 -36.20 -7.24
CA LYS A 22 1.81 -37.56 -6.69
C LYS A 22 0.67 -37.54 -5.67
N VAL A 23 0.03 -38.69 -5.51
CA VAL A 23 -1.01 -38.89 -4.49
C VAL A 23 -0.40 -38.66 -3.09
N GLY A 24 -1.08 -37.87 -2.25
CA GLY A 24 -0.63 -37.51 -0.90
C GLY A 24 0.23 -36.24 -0.83
N MET A 25 0.50 -35.57 -1.95
CA MET A 25 1.23 -34.30 -1.96
C MET A 25 0.33 -33.13 -1.50
N GLU A 26 0.83 -32.30 -0.59
CA GLU A 26 0.17 -31.06 -0.20
C GLU A 26 0.27 -30.02 -1.32
N ILE A 27 -0.84 -29.34 -1.61
CA ILE A 27 -0.93 -28.34 -2.66
C ILE A 27 -1.10 -26.97 -1.99
N PHE A 28 -0.17 -26.06 -2.27
CA PHE A 28 -0.24 -24.66 -1.82
C PHE A 28 -0.69 -23.76 -2.95
N ARG A 29 -1.62 -22.84 -2.65
CA ARG A 29 -2.12 -21.84 -3.60
C ARG A 29 -1.24 -20.59 -3.53
N ASN A 30 -0.42 -20.38 -4.56
CA ASN A 30 0.46 -19.22 -4.61
C ASN A 30 -0.12 -18.02 -5.37
N ASN A 31 -1.08 -18.22 -6.27
CA ASN A 31 -1.66 -17.16 -7.09
C ASN A 31 -3.15 -17.41 -7.35
N ASP A 32 -3.96 -16.35 -7.26
CA ASP A 32 -5.40 -16.35 -7.54
C ASP A 32 -5.72 -15.43 -8.72
N ILE A 33 -5.66 -15.99 -9.93
CA ILE A 33 -5.91 -15.24 -11.17
C ILE A 33 -7.34 -14.68 -11.21
N GLN A 34 -8.32 -15.34 -10.58
CA GLN A 34 -9.70 -14.85 -10.57
C GLN A 34 -9.81 -13.62 -9.67
N PHE A 35 -9.19 -13.66 -8.49
CA PHE A 35 -9.10 -12.53 -7.58
C PHE A 35 -8.31 -11.36 -8.18
N GLU A 36 -7.17 -11.62 -8.82
CA GLU A 36 -6.39 -10.61 -9.53
C GLU A 36 -7.21 -9.95 -10.65
N LYS A 37 -7.94 -10.74 -11.45
CA LYS A 37 -8.86 -10.19 -12.46
C LYS A 37 -9.99 -9.37 -11.84
N GLN A 38 -10.52 -9.79 -10.71
CA GLN A 38 -11.52 -9.01 -9.97
C GLN A 38 -10.95 -7.68 -9.49
N LEU A 39 -9.73 -7.67 -8.95
CA LEU A 39 -9.02 -6.46 -8.53
C LEU A 39 -8.76 -5.51 -9.70
N ILE A 40 -8.20 -6.01 -10.80
CA ILE A 40 -7.93 -5.22 -12.01
C ILE A 40 -9.22 -4.62 -12.59
N ASN A 41 -10.32 -5.38 -12.56
CA ASN A 41 -11.62 -4.91 -13.03
C ASN A 41 -12.36 -4.07 -11.98
N SER A 42 -11.92 -4.07 -10.72
CA SER A 42 -12.53 -3.28 -9.66
C SER A 42 -12.20 -1.80 -9.90
N LYS A 43 -13.17 -1.07 -10.45
CA LYS A 43 -13.10 0.40 -10.56
C LYS A 43 -13.44 1.01 -9.20
N ILE A 44 -12.60 0.79 -8.20
CA ILE A 44 -12.76 1.40 -6.87
C ILE A 44 -12.43 2.88 -7.01
N LYS A 45 -13.48 3.71 -7.16
CA LYS A 45 -13.34 5.17 -7.11
C LYS A 45 -13.55 5.63 -5.67
N ARG A 46 -12.52 6.18 -5.03
CA ARG A 46 -12.65 6.85 -3.73
C ARG A 46 -13.30 8.21 -3.97
N ARG A 47 -14.59 8.33 -3.67
CA ARG A 47 -15.36 9.57 -3.85
C ARG A 47 -15.77 10.15 -2.50
N ILE A 48 -15.98 11.45 -2.45
CA ILE A 48 -16.36 12.22 -1.26
C ILE A 48 -17.89 12.39 -1.22
N GLY A 49 -18.52 12.10 -0.09
CA GLY A 49 -19.96 12.27 0.05
C GLY A 49 -20.34 13.74 0.15
N VAL A 50 -21.41 14.12 -0.56
CA VAL A 50 -21.96 15.48 -0.55
C VAL A 50 -23.46 15.46 -0.30
N GLU A 51 -23.92 16.31 0.60
CA GLU A 51 -25.34 16.61 0.78
C GLU A 51 -25.70 17.86 -0.02
N ILE A 52 -26.68 17.74 -0.91
CA ILE A 52 -27.16 18.83 -1.76
C ILE A 52 -28.54 19.26 -1.27
N ASN A 53 -28.72 20.55 -1.00
CA ASN A 53 -29.98 21.11 -0.53
C ASN A 53 -30.38 22.27 -1.44
N PHE A 54 -31.63 22.27 -1.90
CA PHE A 54 -32.25 23.40 -2.58
C PHE A 54 -33.19 24.13 -1.62
N ARG A 55 -33.01 25.44 -1.48
CA ARG A 55 -33.88 26.31 -0.68
C ARG A 55 -33.86 27.73 -1.24
N ASP A 56 -35.02 28.33 -1.41
CA ASP A 56 -35.20 29.74 -1.77
C ASP A 56 -34.36 30.16 -2.99
N ASN A 57 -34.41 29.38 -4.07
CA ASN A 57 -33.60 29.55 -5.30
C ASN A 57 -32.08 29.45 -5.10
N VAL A 58 -31.62 28.84 -4.02
CA VAL A 58 -30.19 28.59 -3.77
C VAL A 58 -29.97 27.09 -3.62
N ILE A 59 -28.99 26.57 -4.36
CA ILE A 59 -28.51 25.20 -4.20
C ILE A 59 -27.24 25.26 -3.36
N THR A 60 -27.22 24.54 -2.25
CA THR A 60 -26.06 24.43 -1.35
C THR A 60 -25.56 22.99 -1.35
N ALA A 61 -24.24 22.80 -1.44
CA ALA A 61 -23.58 21.52 -1.27
C ALA A 61 -22.69 21.55 -0.04
N ILE A 62 -22.71 20.50 0.78
CA ILE A 62 -21.86 20.33 1.96
C ILE A 62 -21.17 18.97 1.88
N ASP A 63 -19.84 18.95 1.98
CA ASP A 63 -19.04 17.73 1.93
C ASP A 63 -18.82 17.07 3.31
N ASP A 64 -18.27 15.85 3.32
CA ASP A 64 -17.93 15.10 4.53
C ASP A 64 -16.95 15.83 5.48
N ASN A 65 -16.19 16.78 4.97
CA ASN A 65 -15.25 17.60 5.76
C ASN A 65 -15.83 18.98 6.12
N LYS A 66 -17.14 19.18 5.94
CA LYS A 66 -17.88 20.39 6.24
C LYS A 66 -17.49 21.61 5.39
N ASN A 67 -16.86 21.41 4.23
CA ASN A 67 -16.75 22.46 3.23
C ASN A 67 -18.11 22.66 2.56
N SER A 68 -18.43 23.91 2.25
CA SER A 68 -19.72 24.25 1.65
C SER A 68 -19.57 25.16 0.45
N ALA A 69 -20.36 24.92 -0.60
CA ALA A 69 -20.49 25.81 -1.74
C ALA A 69 -21.97 26.08 -2.04
N LYS A 70 -22.23 27.21 -2.69
CA LYS A 70 -23.59 27.60 -3.09
C LYS A 70 -23.63 28.15 -4.51
N VAL A 71 -24.74 27.91 -5.19
CA VAL A 71 -25.07 28.45 -6.51
C VAL A 71 -26.52 28.92 -6.51
N GLU A 72 -26.75 30.09 -7.11
CA GLU A 72 -28.07 30.69 -7.23
C GLU A 72 -28.77 30.22 -8.51
N VAL A 73 -30.08 30.05 -8.44
CA VAL A 73 -30.95 29.62 -9.53
C VAL A 73 -31.70 30.82 -10.05
N GLY A 74 -31.40 31.25 -11.28
CA GLY A 74 -32.00 32.42 -11.93
C GLY A 74 -33.39 32.20 -12.53
N PHE A 75 -34.15 31.19 -12.08
CA PHE A 75 -35.44 30.82 -12.64
C PHE A 75 -36.58 31.08 -11.65
N SER A 76 -37.72 31.56 -12.16
CA SER A 76 -38.91 31.89 -11.36
C SER A 76 -40.21 31.30 -11.92
N GLU A 77 -40.16 30.62 -13.07
CA GLU A 77 -41.35 30.04 -13.70
C GLU A 77 -41.88 28.86 -12.87
N ILE A 78 -43.20 28.77 -12.70
CA ILE A 78 -43.83 27.69 -11.95
C ILE A 78 -43.93 26.45 -12.85
N PRO A 79 -43.47 25.27 -12.41
CA PRO A 79 -43.51 24.09 -13.24
C PRO A 79 -44.94 23.55 -13.43
N LYS A 80 -45.25 23.09 -14.65
CA LYS A 80 -46.55 22.48 -14.98
C LYS A 80 -46.87 21.23 -14.15
N ASN A 81 -45.84 20.49 -13.74
CA ASN A 81 -45.97 19.35 -12.82
C ASN A 81 -44.81 19.40 -11.81
N LEU A 82 -45.12 19.84 -10.59
CA LEU A 82 -44.13 20.05 -9.53
C LEU A 82 -43.46 18.75 -9.09
N GLU A 83 -44.22 17.66 -8.93
CA GLU A 83 -43.68 16.37 -8.49
C GLU A 83 -42.67 15.81 -9.48
N LYS A 84 -43.02 15.83 -10.78
CA LYS A 84 -42.12 15.39 -11.85
C LYS A 84 -40.85 16.24 -11.94
N MET A 85 -40.95 17.53 -11.67
CA MET A 85 -39.78 18.41 -11.63
C MET A 85 -38.87 18.13 -10.44
N LYS A 86 -39.44 17.87 -9.25
CA LYS A 86 -38.66 17.44 -8.07
C LYS A 86 -37.92 16.13 -8.32
N GLU A 87 -38.59 15.13 -8.88
CA GLU A 87 -37.96 13.85 -9.23
C GLU A 87 -36.83 14.02 -10.26
N ASN A 88 -37.06 14.83 -11.29
CA ASN A 88 -36.04 15.07 -12.32
C ASN A 88 -34.85 15.83 -11.73
N PHE A 89 -35.09 16.86 -10.91
CA PHE A 89 -34.04 17.61 -10.23
C PHE A 89 -33.15 16.71 -9.38
N ILE A 90 -33.75 15.87 -8.53
CA ILE A 90 -33.02 14.89 -7.71
C ILE A 90 -32.18 13.98 -8.61
N LYS A 91 -32.79 13.36 -9.64
CA LYS A 91 -32.11 12.46 -10.57
C LYS A 91 -30.93 13.12 -11.31
N GLN A 92 -31.03 14.40 -11.67
CA GLN A 92 -29.90 15.09 -12.33
C GLN A 92 -28.83 15.50 -11.34
N MET A 93 -29.20 15.91 -10.12
CA MET A 93 -28.25 16.27 -9.05
C MET A 93 -27.42 15.07 -8.58
N GLU A 94 -28.01 13.87 -8.57
CA GLU A 94 -27.31 12.64 -8.21
C GLU A 94 -26.23 12.21 -9.23
N LYS A 95 -26.36 12.63 -10.49
CA LYS A 95 -25.44 12.30 -11.59
C LYS A 95 -24.15 13.12 -11.51
N THR A 96 -23.33 12.78 -10.54
CA THR A 96 -22.05 13.44 -10.25
C THR A 96 -20.92 13.08 -11.24
N GLY A 97 -21.13 12.13 -12.16
CA GLY A 97 -20.23 11.84 -13.28
C GLY A 97 -18.80 11.51 -12.87
N ASP A 98 -17.83 12.19 -13.48
CA ASP A 98 -16.39 12.03 -13.20
C ASP A 98 -15.85 12.97 -12.10
N SER A 99 -16.73 13.69 -11.40
CA SER A 99 -16.29 14.45 -10.22
C SER A 99 -15.86 13.53 -9.08
N ASP A 100 -14.96 14.03 -8.23
CA ASP A 100 -14.51 13.38 -7.01
C ASP A 100 -15.61 13.24 -5.94
N PHE A 101 -16.80 13.81 -6.19
CA PHE A 101 -17.93 13.82 -5.26
C PHE A 101 -19.00 12.82 -5.67
N PHE A 102 -19.73 12.25 -4.71
CA PHE A 102 -20.99 11.56 -4.96
C PHE A 102 -22.09 12.18 -4.10
N ALA A 103 -23.29 12.33 -4.68
CA ALA A 103 -24.44 12.83 -3.93
C ALA A 103 -24.91 11.75 -2.96
N ARG A 104 -24.88 12.05 -1.66
CA ARG A 104 -25.42 11.17 -0.60
C ARG A 104 -26.91 11.39 -0.42
N ASN A 105 -27.34 12.65 -0.52
CA ASN A 105 -28.73 13.06 -0.38
C ASN A 105 -28.96 14.35 -1.17
N VAL A 106 -30.13 14.46 -1.80
CA VAL A 106 -30.60 15.69 -2.45
C VAL A 106 -31.95 16.05 -1.84
N ARG A 107 -32.03 17.18 -1.13
CA ARG A 107 -33.27 17.66 -0.49
C ARG A 107 -33.77 18.94 -1.13
N ILE A 108 -35.08 19.07 -1.22
CA ILE A 108 -35.77 20.25 -1.74
C ILE A 108 -36.62 20.80 -0.59
N CYS A 109 -36.23 21.95 -0.06
CA CYS A 109 -36.80 22.53 1.16
C CYS A 109 -37.76 23.70 0.90
N SER A 110 -37.95 24.09 -0.37
CA SER A 110 -38.86 25.16 -0.79
C SER A 110 -39.51 24.81 -2.14
N ASP A 111 -40.36 25.70 -2.66
CA ASP A 111 -40.93 25.53 -4.00
C ASP A 111 -39.82 25.61 -5.06
N LEU A 112 -39.75 24.57 -5.89
CA LEU A 112 -38.75 24.45 -6.95
C LEU A 112 -39.31 25.08 -8.23
N PRO A 113 -38.63 26.08 -8.84
CA PRO A 113 -39.05 26.62 -10.13
C PRO A 113 -38.83 25.61 -11.25
N PHE A 114 -39.39 25.89 -12.41
CA PHE A 114 -39.07 25.17 -13.63
C PHE A 114 -37.64 25.49 -14.06
N ILE A 115 -36.78 24.47 -14.05
CA ILE A 115 -35.39 24.55 -14.49
C ILE A 115 -35.18 23.53 -15.61
N PRO A 116 -34.74 23.96 -16.81
CA PRO A 116 -34.39 23.03 -17.88
C PRO A 116 -33.30 22.04 -17.45
N VAL A 117 -33.33 20.81 -17.98
CA VAL A 117 -32.35 19.77 -17.61
C VAL A 117 -30.90 20.18 -17.90
N SER A 118 -30.68 20.92 -18.99
CA SER A 118 -29.35 21.49 -19.31
C SER A 118 -28.86 22.39 -18.19
N GLU A 119 -29.72 23.28 -17.70
CA GLU A 119 -29.41 24.23 -16.64
C GLU A 119 -29.16 23.54 -15.30
N ILE A 120 -29.94 22.51 -14.95
CA ILE A 120 -29.67 21.69 -13.74
C ILE A 120 -28.27 21.07 -13.82
N ASN A 121 -27.87 20.60 -15.00
CA ASN A 121 -26.54 20.02 -15.21
C ASN A 121 -25.42 21.05 -15.07
N GLU A 122 -25.59 22.26 -15.63
CA GLU A 122 -24.60 23.35 -15.46
C GLU A 122 -24.51 23.81 -14.01
N LEU A 123 -25.64 24.03 -13.34
CA LEU A 123 -25.70 24.40 -11.93
C LEU A 123 -25.01 23.34 -11.06
N ARG A 124 -25.23 22.06 -11.33
CA ARG A 124 -24.54 20.95 -10.66
C ARG A 124 -23.04 21.00 -10.88
N ARG A 125 -22.56 21.18 -12.12
CA ARG A 125 -21.11 21.26 -12.41
C ARG A 125 -20.48 22.43 -11.67
N SER A 126 -21.05 23.62 -11.81
CA SER A 126 -20.56 24.83 -11.12
C SER A 126 -20.55 24.67 -9.60
N LEU A 127 -21.57 24.03 -9.03
CA LEU A 127 -21.64 23.77 -7.59
C LEU A 127 -20.50 22.87 -7.11
N LEU A 128 -20.22 21.79 -7.84
CA LEU A 128 -19.16 20.83 -7.48
C LEU A 128 -17.77 21.42 -7.72
N GLU A 129 -17.58 22.25 -8.74
CA GLU A 129 -16.34 22.99 -8.99
C GLU A 129 -16.05 23.96 -7.84
N LYS A 130 -17.02 24.80 -7.45
CA LYS A 130 -16.88 25.70 -6.30
C LYS A 130 -16.62 24.96 -5.00
N LEU A 131 -17.24 23.79 -4.80
CA LEU A 131 -16.99 22.96 -3.63
C LEU A 131 -15.55 22.44 -3.59
N MET A 132 -15.00 22.07 -4.75
CA MET A 132 -13.60 21.67 -4.85
C MET A 132 -12.65 22.83 -4.54
N GLU A 133 -12.93 24.03 -5.07
CA GLU A 133 -12.14 25.24 -4.78
C GLU A 133 -12.12 25.54 -3.27
N GLU A 134 -13.28 25.53 -2.62
CA GLU A 134 -13.39 25.77 -1.18
C GLU A 134 -12.66 24.70 -0.36
N ARG A 135 -12.74 23.44 -0.80
CA ARG A 135 -12.02 22.32 -0.19
C ARG A 135 -10.51 22.48 -0.30
N LEU A 136 -10.00 22.86 -1.48
CA LEU A 136 -8.57 23.10 -1.69
C LEU A 136 -8.06 24.28 -0.87
N LYS A 137 -8.88 25.33 -0.73
CA LYS A 137 -8.58 26.50 0.11
C LYS A 137 -8.52 26.16 1.60
N ASN A 138 -9.43 25.31 2.08
CA ASN A 138 -9.48 24.89 3.48
C ASN A 138 -8.53 23.73 3.81
N TYR A 139 -7.92 23.12 2.79
CA TYR A 139 -6.97 22.03 2.97
C TYR A 139 -5.71 22.51 3.69
N LYS A 140 -5.51 22.02 4.92
CA LYS A 140 -4.29 22.22 5.67
C LYS A 140 -3.44 20.97 5.54
N ARG A 141 -2.30 21.10 4.87
CA ARG A 141 -1.30 20.04 4.83
C ARG A 141 -0.72 19.85 6.22
N GLU A 142 -0.88 18.67 6.78
CA GLU A 142 -0.14 18.27 7.97
C GLU A 142 1.32 18.06 7.56
N PHE A 143 2.20 18.90 8.11
CA PHE A 143 3.63 18.70 7.98
C PHE A 143 4.08 17.80 9.13
N GLN A 144 4.69 16.68 8.78
CA GLN A 144 5.42 15.90 9.76
C GLN A 144 6.54 16.79 10.33
N LYS A 145 6.62 16.88 11.66
CA LYS A 145 7.76 17.55 12.30
C LYS A 145 9.05 16.86 11.85
N PRO A 146 10.17 17.61 11.70
CA PRO A 146 11.45 17.00 11.43
C PRO A 146 11.71 15.84 12.41
N LEU A 147 12.11 14.69 11.87
CA LEU A 147 12.46 13.55 12.69
C LEU A 147 13.66 13.96 13.55
N GLN A 148 13.53 13.76 14.87
CA GLN A 148 14.68 13.81 15.75
C GLN A 148 15.34 12.43 15.72
N TYR A 149 16.60 12.38 15.31
CA TYR A 149 17.37 11.15 15.32
C TYR A 149 17.61 10.73 16.78
N ALA A 150 17.39 9.45 17.05
CA ALA A 150 17.71 8.86 18.33
C ALA A 150 19.14 8.29 18.30
N GLU A 151 19.80 8.32 19.43
CA GLU A 151 21.12 7.70 19.61
C GLU A 151 21.03 6.19 19.38
N PHE A 152 21.75 5.70 18.38
CA PHE A 152 21.82 4.27 18.10
C PHE A 152 22.73 3.57 19.13
N PRO A 153 22.35 2.37 19.64
CA PRO A 153 23.09 1.72 20.72
C PRO A 153 24.55 1.38 20.39
N GLN A 154 24.85 1.11 19.12
CA GLN A 154 26.17 0.71 18.67
C GLN A 154 26.90 1.88 18.02
N LYS A 155 28.10 2.21 18.51
CA LYS A 155 28.86 3.38 18.05
C LYS A 155 29.65 3.16 16.78
N GLU A 156 30.07 1.94 16.49
CA GLU A 156 30.82 1.61 15.29
C GLU A 156 30.11 0.48 14.55
N LEU A 157 29.72 0.75 13.31
CA LEU A 157 28.99 -0.17 12.46
C LEU A 157 29.89 -0.67 11.34
N ASP A 158 29.97 -1.97 11.22
CA ASP A 158 30.68 -2.65 10.14
C ASP A 158 29.67 -3.23 9.14
N TYR A 159 30.16 -4.07 8.22
CA TYR A 159 29.34 -4.70 7.19
C TYR A 159 28.14 -5.50 7.75
N ARG A 160 28.18 -5.92 9.03
CA ARG A 160 27.09 -6.68 9.68
C ARG A 160 25.85 -5.83 9.93
N ALA A 161 25.98 -4.50 9.93
CA ALA A 161 24.86 -3.58 9.99
C ALA A 161 24.06 -3.51 8.68
N ASN A 162 24.51 -4.19 7.62
CA ASN A 162 23.87 -4.26 6.30
C ASN A 162 23.56 -2.88 5.69
N ILE A 163 24.49 -1.94 5.85
CA ILE A 163 24.35 -0.58 5.33
C ILE A 163 24.82 -0.59 3.87
N HIS A 164 23.89 -0.62 2.93
CA HIS A 164 24.21 -0.78 1.51
C HIS A 164 24.28 0.52 0.72
N ASN A 165 23.45 1.50 1.05
CA ASN A 165 23.32 2.74 0.29
C ASN A 165 23.70 3.98 1.12
N SER A 166 23.90 5.11 0.42
CA SER A 166 24.31 6.37 1.03
C SER A 166 23.26 6.93 2.02
N GLN A 167 21.97 6.74 1.74
CA GLN A 167 20.88 7.20 2.60
C GLN A 167 20.88 6.47 3.95
N ALA A 168 21.11 5.16 3.94
CA ALA A 168 21.23 4.35 5.15
C ALA A 168 22.48 4.77 5.94
N LYS A 169 23.61 4.98 5.25
CA LYS A 169 24.82 5.48 5.90
C LYS A 169 24.57 6.81 6.62
N GLU A 170 23.98 7.77 5.92
CA GLU A 170 23.64 9.09 6.47
C GLU A 170 22.71 8.97 7.69
N PHE A 171 21.69 8.12 7.60
CA PHE A 171 20.76 7.87 8.72
C PHE A 171 21.48 7.37 9.98
N TYR A 172 22.36 6.38 9.87
CA TYR A 172 23.10 5.86 11.03
C TYR A 172 24.11 6.86 11.58
N GLU A 173 24.75 7.65 10.72
CA GLU A 173 25.63 8.75 11.13
C GLU A 173 24.88 9.85 11.88
N GLN A 174 23.66 10.20 11.42
CA GLN A 174 22.76 11.12 12.12
C GLN A 174 22.26 10.57 13.45
N CYS A 175 22.20 9.24 13.60
CA CYS A 175 21.88 8.57 14.86
C CYS A 175 23.09 8.38 15.79
N GLY A 176 24.24 9.02 15.51
CA GLY A 176 25.40 9.00 16.39
C GLY A 176 26.27 7.73 16.31
N SER A 177 26.12 6.96 15.23
CA SER A 177 27.01 5.83 14.90
C SER A 177 28.02 6.22 13.81
N LYS A 178 29.22 5.66 13.87
CA LYS A 178 30.21 5.75 12.80
C LYS A 178 30.11 4.52 11.90
N VAL A 179 29.83 4.71 10.62
CA VAL A 179 29.81 3.63 9.62
C VAL A 179 31.23 3.40 9.11
N CYS A 180 31.86 2.33 9.60
CA CYS A 180 33.22 1.95 9.26
C CYS A 180 33.30 1.15 7.96
N GLU A 181 32.32 0.28 7.72
CA GLU A 181 32.25 -0.57 6.54
C GLU A 181 30.82 -0.61 5.98
N MET A 182 30.71 -0.68 4.65
CA MET A 182 29.43 -0.88 3.97
C MET A 182 29.08 -2.38 3.95
N SER A 183 27.84 -2.71 3.56
CA SER A 183 27.33 -4.09 3.46
C SER A 183 28.26 -5.01 2.66
N ALA A 184 28.23 -6.32 2.94
CA ALA A 184 29.09 -7.29 2.28
C ALA A 184 28.92 -7.32 0.74
N GLU A 185 27.75 -6.94 0.23
CA GLU A 185 27.42 -6.90 -1.20
C GLU A 185 28.08 -5.73 -1.93
N SER A 186 28.58 -4.72 -1.20
CA SER A 186 29.16 -3.51 -1.78
C SER A 186 30.65 -3.62 -2.11
N GLY A 187 31.32 -4.72 -1.75
CA GLY A 187 32.71 -4.98 -2.09
C GLY A 187 33.16 -6.41 -1.77
N SER A 188 34.26 -6.86 -2.37
CA SER A 188 34.77 -8.23 -2.20
C SER A 188 35.79 -8.32 -1.06
N HIS A 189 35.31 -8.55 0.17
CA HIS A 189 36.17 -8.89 1.30
C HIS A 189 35.85 -10.32 1.79
N PRO A 190 36.84 -11.12 2.20
CA PRO A 190 36.59 -12.38 2.88
C PRO A 190 35.99 -12.10 4.26
N VAL A 191 34.67 -11.93 4.30
CA VAL A 191 33.90 -11.67 5.52
C VAL A 191 33.41 -12.96 6.15
N GLU A 192 33.15 -12.89 7.44
CA GLU A 192 32.45 -13.95 8.16
C GLU A 192 31.01 -14.02 7.61
N LEU A 193 30.67 -15.16 7.01
CA LEU A 193 29.35 -15.42 6.43
C LEU A 193 28.32 -15.68 7.52
N MET A 194 28.72 -16.45 8.53
CA MET A 194 27.82 -16.94 9.55
C MET A 194 28.57 -17.20 10.84
N ARG A 195 27.99 -16.73 11.94
CA ARG A 195 28.33 -17.15 13.31
C ARG A 195 27.20 -18.01 13.84
N THR A 196 27.55 -19.14 14.47
CA THR A 196 26.55 -19.98 15.13
C THR A 196 27.09 -20.52 16.46
N LYS A 197 26.19 -20.67 17.43
CA LYS A 197 26.47 -21.36 18.70
C LYS A 197 26.57 -22.88 18.51
N HIS A 198 26.08 -23.42 17.38
CA HIS A 198 26.19 -24.84 17.10
C HIS A 198 27.61 -25.18 16.61
N CYS A 199 28.42 -25.74 17.51
CA CYS A 199 29.79 -26.13 17.24
C CYS A 199 29.87 -27.59 16.73
N LEU A 200 30.24 -27.78 15.46
CA LEU A 200 30.40 -29.12 14.90
C LEU A 200 31.50 -29.94 15.58
N LYS A 201 32.57 -29.30 16.08
CA LYS A 201 33.58 -30.01 16.87
C LYS A 201 33.00 -30.57 18.17
N PHE A 202 32.06 -29.86 18.81
CA PHE A 202 31.39 -30.36 19.99
C PHE A 202 30.42 -31.48 19.63
N ALA A 203 29.60 -31.28 18.59
CA ALA A 203 28.61 -32.26 18.14
C ALA A 203 29.22 -33.62 17.72
N PHE A 204 30.47 -33.63 17.26
CA PHE A 204 31.19 -34.85 16.87
C PHE A 204 32.22 -35.33 17.92
N ASP A 205 32.23 -34.76 19.13
CA ASP A 205 33.21 -35.09 20.18
C ASP A 205 34.69 -34.86 19.75
N MET A 206 34.92 -33.86 18.90
CA MET A 206 36.20 -33.52 18.29
C MET A 206 36.82 -32.22 18.82
N CYS A 207 36.38 -31.69 19.97
CA CYS A 207 36.87 -30.40 20.50
C CYS A 207 38.40 -30.30 20.61
N LYS A 208 39.08 -31.38 20.98
CA LYS A 208 40.56 -31.43 21.12
C LYS A 208 41.29 -31.78 19.82
N SER A 209 40.55 -32.06 18.74
CA SER A 209 41.14 -32.49 17.47
C SER A 209 41.81 -31.31 16.75
N PRO A 210 43.06 -31.47 16.26
CA PRO A 210 43.73 -30.46 15.42
C PRO A 210 43.13 -30.40 14.01
N LYS A 211 42.17 -31.27 13.67
CA LYS A 211 41.57 -31.34 12.35
C LYS A 211 40.83 -30.04 12.01
N LYS A 212 41.17 -29.46 10.86
CA LYS A 212 40.44 -28.35 10.26
C LYS A 212 39.18 -28.90 9.60
N LEU A 213 38.04 -28.28 9.88
CA LEU A 213 36.75 -28.63 9.28
C LEU A 213 36.36 -27.55 8.26
N TYR A 214 35.54 -27.94 7.28
CA TYR A 214 34.98 -27.06 6.27
C TYR A 214 33.61 -27.58 5.85
N LEU A 215 32.73 -26.67 5.42
CA LEU A 215 31.48 -27.03 4.75
C LEU A 215 31.71 -27.03 3.23
N ILE A 216 30.92 -27.80 2.50
CA ILE A 216 30.92 -27.82 1.04
C ILE A 216 29.50 -27.52 0.58
N ASP A 217 29.33 -26.57 -0.34
CA ASP A 217 28.02 -26.33 -0.98
C ASP A 217 27.75 -27.29 -2.14
N GLU A 218 26.55 -27.20 -2.72
CA GLU A 218 26.12 -28.01 -3.88
C GLU A 218 27.00 -27.82 -5.13
N LYS A 219 27.73 -26.69 -5.21
CA LYS A 219 28.65 -26.37 -6.30
C LYS A 219 30.09 -26.83 -6.01
N GLY A 220 30.31 -27.49 -4.87
CA GLY A 220 31.63 -28.00 -4.47
C GLY A 220 32.55 -26.93 -3.84
N LYS A 221 32.06 -25.70 -3.59
CA LYS A 221 32.87 -24.66 -2.96
C LYS A 221 33.04 -24.98 -1.48
N LYS A 222 34.28 -24.87 -0.99
CA LYS A 222 34.66 -25.15 0.39
C LYS A 222 34.67 -23.87 1.22
N TYR A 223 34.02 -23.91 2.37
CA TYR A 223 33.97 -22.81 3.34
C TYR A 223 34.68 -23.24 4.63
N PRO A 224 35.84 -22.68 4.95
CA PRO A 224 36.58 -23.06 6.15
C PRO A 224 35.82 -22.68 7.42
N LEU A 225 35.86 -23.58 8.40
CA LEU A 225 35.27 -23.37 9.72
C LEU A 225 36.34 -22.93 10.73
N ILE A 226 36.06 -21.84 11.43
CA ILE A 226 36.84 -21.35 12.56
C ILE A 226 36.03 -21.58 13.83
N PHE A 227 36.69 -22.04 14.88
CA PHE A 227 36.04 -22.35 16.15
C PHE A 227 36.57 -21.40 17.22
N ASP A 228 35.68 -20.63 17.82
CA ASP A 228 35.93 -19.87 19.02
C ASP A 228 35.47 -20.69 20.22
N CYS A 229 36.39 -21.52 20.73
CA CYS A 229 36.12 -22.39 21.86
C CYS A 229 35.84 -21.61 23.16
N LYS A 230 36.24 -20.34 23.26
CA LYS A 230 36.01 -19.53 24.47
C LYS A 230 34.55 -19.12 24.57
N ASN A 231 33.95 -18.74 23.44
CA ASN A 231 32.55 -18.30 23.37
C ASN A 231 31.58 -19.42 22.93
N CYS A 232 32.09 -20.64 22.74
CA CYS A 232 31.40 -21.79 22.16
C CYS A 232 30.72 -21.44 20.82
N GLU A 233 31.48 -20.83 19.92
CA GLU A 233 31.00 -20.37 18.61
C GLU A 233 31.77 -20.99 17.46
N MET A 234 31.07 -21.17 16.34
CA MET A 234 31.62 -21.59 15.07
C MET A 234 31.35 -20.49 14.04
N VAL A 235 32.39 -20.16 13.28
CA VAL A 235 32.40 -19.10 12.28
C VAL A 235 32.69 -19.70 10.91
N LEU A 236 31.85 -19.38 9.94
CA LEU A 236 32.00 -19.72 8.53
C LEU A 236 32.62 -18.53 7.80
N ARG A 237 33.68 -18.75 7.00
CA ARG A 237 34.28 -17.70 6.14
C ARG A 237 34.16 -18.05 4.66
N THR A 238 34.09 -17.01 3.81
CA THR A 238 34.12 -17.11 2.34
C THR A 238 35.46 -17.52 1.77
#